data_AF-A0A0U1DWW0-F1
#
_entry.id   AF-A0A0U1DWW0-F1
#
_cell.length_a   1.000
_cell.length_b   1.000
_cell.length_c   1.000
_cell.angle_alpha   90.00
_cell.angle_beta   90.00
_cell.angle_gamma   90.00
#
_symmetry.space_group_name_H-M   'P 1'
#
loop_
_entity.id
_entity.type
_entity.pdbx_description
1 polymer ?
#
loop_
_entity_poly.entity_id
_entity_poly.type
_entity_poly.pdbx_seq_one_letter_code
_entity_poly.pdbx_strand_id
1 'polypeptide(L)' 'MARAVSRLVTIASGLDPHGLGVPEVHWMRKSGEYRAAARGFASGTPDGLTAWLLLSSEGLKGGAREALQIAQSAAG' A
#
# COMPACT_ATOMS: atom_id res chain seq x y z
N MET A 1 13.00 4.45 3.50
CA MET A 1 13.12 3.06 3.97
C MET A 1 11.77 2.35 4.07
N ALA A 2 10.78 2.84 4.82
CA ALA A 2 9.51 2.12 5.07
C ALA A 2 8.80 1.53 3.82
N ARG A 3 8.65 2.31 2.73
CA ARG A 3 8.01 1.81 1.49
C ARG A 3 8.78 0.66 0.81
N ALA A 4 10.11 0.80 0.74
CA ALA A 4 10.97 -0.24 0.17
C ALA A 4 10.92 -1.53 1.02
N VAL A 5 10.93 -1.40 2.35
CA VAL A 5 10.79 -2.55 3.26
C VAL A 5 9.42 -3.19 3.12
N SER A 6 8.35 -2.38 3.03
CA SER A 6 7.00 -2.89 2.80
C SER A 6 6.92 -3.72 1.51
N ARG A 7 7.44 -3.22 0.38
CA ARG A 7 7.56 -3.99 -0.87
C ARG A 7 8.36 -5.27 -0.72
N LEU A 8 9.51 -5.20 -0.06
CA LEU A 8 10.35 -6.38 0.15
C LEU A 8 9.59 -7.45 0.94
N VAL A 9 8.88 -7.05 1.98
CA VAL A 9 8.06 -7.96 2.80
C VAL A 9 6.94 -8.57 1.97
N THR A 10 6.23 -7.79 1.13
CA THR A 10 5.15 -8.35 0.30
C THR A 10 5.65 -9.33 -0.76
N ILE A 11 6.85 -9.10 -1.30
CA ILE A 11 7.52 -10.04 -2.22
C ILE A 11 7.93 -11.31 -1.47
N ALA A 12 8.66 -11.15 -0.37
CA ALA A 12 9.23 -12.27 0.38
C ALA A 12 8.17 -13.14 1.07
N SER A 13 7.02 -12.58 1.45
CA SER A 13 5.90 -13.33 2.03
C SER A 13 4.99 -14.02 1.01
N GLY A 14 5.18 -13.75 -0.28
CA GLY A 14 4.36 -14.28 -1.37
C GLY A 14 3.06 -13.52 -1.61
N LEU A 15 2.82 -12.38 -0.94
CA LEU A 15 1.62 -11.56 -1.15
C LEU A 15 1.62 -10.86 -2.52
N ASP A 16 2.79 -10.39 -2.96
CA ASP A 16 3.03 -9.85 -4.30
C ASP A 16 4.39 -10.36 -4.81
N PRO A 17 4.48 -11.65 -5.20
CA PRO A 17 5.75 -12.31 -5.52
C PRO A 17 6.54 -11.63 -6.64
N HIS A 18 5.84 -10.94 -7.53
CA HIS A 18 6.41 -10.29 -8.70
C HIS A 18 6.56 -8.76 -8.53
N GLY A 19 6.13 -8.21 -7.39
CA GLY A 19 6.23 -6.78 -7.11
C GLY A 19 5.43 -5.89 -8.07
N LEU A 20 4.34 -6.42 -8.63
CA LEU A 20 3.53 -5.74 -9.65
C LEU A 20 2.58 -4.71 -9.05
N GLY A 21 2.25 -4.84 -7.76
CA GLY A 21 1.45 -3.86 -7.04
C GLY A 21 2.17 -2.51 -6.94
N VAL A 22 1.41 -1.44 -7.13
CA VAL A 22 1.87 -0.04 -6.96
C VAL A 22 1.07 0.68 -5.88
N PRO A 23 1.15 0.25 -4.60
CA PRO A 23 0.39 0.86 -3.51
C PRO A 23 0.74 2.33 -3.27
N GLU A 24 1.94 2.75 -3.66
CA GLU A 24 2.40 4.13 -3.49
C GLU A 24 1.54 5.13 -4.25
N VAL A 25 1.04 4.76 -5.44
CA VAL A 25 0.18 5.63 -6.24
C VAL A 25 -1.13 5.91 -5.51
N HIS A 26 -1.69 4.90 -4.85
CA HIS A 26 -2.89 5.06 -4.02
C HIS A 26 -2.66 6.04 -2.87
N TRP A 27 -1.56 5.89 -2.12
CA TRP A 27 -1.24 6.77 -0.99
C TRP A 27 -0.88 8.19 -1.43
N MET A 28 -0.19 8.36 -2.55
CA MET A 28 0.23 9.68 -3.05
C MET A 28 -0.94 10.51 -3.56
N ARG A 29 -1.99 9.88 -4.12
CA ARG A 29 -3.27 10.53 -4.44
C ARG A 29 -3.96 11.12 -3.19
N LYS A 30 -3.63 10.61 -1.99
CA LYS A 30 -4.18 11.05 -0.68
C LYS A 30 -3.08 11.41 0.32
N SER A 31 -2.10 12.20 -0.13
CA SER A 31 -0.88 12.47 0.64
C SER A 31 -1.13 13.06 2.05
N GLY A 32 -2.20 13.84 2.23
CA GLY A 32 -2.61 14.38 3.54
C GLY A 32 -3.05 13.28 4.51
N GLU A 33 -3.93 12.38 4.06
CA GLU A 33 -4.40 11.23 4.84
C GLU A 33 -3.25 10.27 5.17
N TYR A 34 -2.35 10.02 4.22
CA TYR A 34 -1.15 9.21 4.44
C TYR A 34 -0.27 9.78 5.57
N ARG A 35 -0.01 11.09 5.54
CA ARG A 35 0.77 11.75 6.60
C ARG A 35 0.05 11.74 7.95
N ALA A 36 -1.27 11.89 7.97
CA ALA A 36 -2.06 11.81 9.18
C ALA A 36 -2.02 10.40 9.79
N ALA A 37 -2.23 9.37 8.98
CA ALA A 37 -2.14 7.97 9.41
C ALA A 37 -0.72 7.61 9.87
N ALA A 38 0.33 8.11 9.21
CA ALA A 38 1.71 7.89 9.66
C ALA A 38 2.00 8.53 11.03
N ARG A 39 1.42 9.71 11.32
CA ARG A 39 1.50 10.31 12.65
C ARG A 39 0.70 9.51 13.69
N GLY A 40 -0.47 9.01 13.32
CA GLY A 40 -1.28 8.13 14.16
C GLY A 40 -0.55 6.82 14.48
N PHE A 41 0.10 6.21 13.50
CA PHE A 41 0.95 5.04 13.74
C PHE A 41 2.06 5.35 14.76
N ALA A 42 2.72 6.50 14.62
CA ALA A 42 3.80 6.91 15.51
C ALA A 42 3.35 7.21 16.95
N SER A 43 2.07 7.51 17.20
CA SER A 43 1.56 7.71 18.56
C SER A 43 1.39 6.39 19.33
N GLY A 44 1.38 5.24 18.64
CA GLY A 44 1.22 3.92 19.26
C GLY A 44 -0.16 3.64 19.85
N THR A 45 -1.15 4.50 19.60
CA THR A 45 -2.52 4.26 20.09
C THR A 45 -3.21 3.17 19.27
N PRO A 46 -4.16 2.41 19.86
CA PRO A 46 -4.92 1.41 19.12
C PRO A 46 -5.58 1.96 17.85
N ASP A 47 -6.15 3.16 17.92
CA ASP A 47 -6.79 3.82 16.78
C ASP A 47 -5.77 4.20 15.69
N GLY A 48 -4.60 4.71 16.11
CA GLY A 48 -3.53 5.07 15.19
C GLY A 48 -2.96 3.86 14.44
N LEU A 49 -2.76 2.74 15.15
CA LEU A 49 -2.36 1.48 14.56
C LEU A 49 -3.43 0.93 13.62
N THR A 50 -4.70 0.95 14.03
CA THR A 50 -5.83 0.48 13.22
C THR A 50 -5.94 1.27 11.92
N ALA A 51 -5.90 2.60 12.00
CA ALA A 51 -5.94 3.47 10.83
C ALA A 51 -4.79 3.19 9.87
N TRP A 52 -3.59 2.94 10.38
CA TRP A 52 -2.42 2.61 9.57
C TRP A 52 -2.54 1.25 8.87
N LEU A 53 -3.04 0.22 9.56
CA LEU A 53 -3.24 -1.11 8.98
C LEU A 53 -4.29 -1.08 7.86
N LEU A 54 -5.41 -0.38 8.08
CA LEU A 54 -6.46 -0.20 7.08
C LEU A 54 -5.94 0.56 5.86
N LEU A 55 -5.23 1.68 6.07
CA LEU A 55 -4.64 2.46 4.98
C LEU A 55 -3.61 1.64 4.17
N SER A 56 -2.82 0.82 4.85
CA SER A 56 -1.83 -0.05 4.18
C SER A 56 -2.54 -1.10 3.32
N SER A 57 -3.58 -1.73 3.86
CA SER A 57 -4.38 -2.74 3.17
C SER A 57 -5.10 -2.19 1.94
N GLU A 58 -5.71 -1.00 2.06
CA GLU A 58 -6.37 -0.35 0.93
C GLU A 58 -5.37 0.08 -0.15
N GLY A 59 -4.17 0.54 0.26
CA GLY A 59 -3.09 0.81 -0.68
C GLY A 59 -2.70 -0.40 -1.50
N LEU A 60 -2.48 -1.56 -0.85
CA LEU A 60 -2.16 -2.82 -1.52
C LEU A 60 -3.27 -3.25 -2.49
N LYS A 61 -4.53 -3.19 -2.05
CA LYS A 61 -5.70 -3.51 -2.86
C LYS A 61 -5.83 -2.58 -4.07
N GLY A 62 -5.59 -1.28 -3.88
CA GLY A 62 -5.56 -0.29 -4.95
C GLY A 62 -4.46 -0.56 -5.97
N GLY A 63 -3.24 -0.83 -5.51
CA GLY A 63 -2.10 -1.15 -6.37
C GLY A 63 -2.30 -2.44 -7.18
N ALA A 64 -2.90 -3.47 -6.58
CA ALA A 64 -3.23 -4.72 -7.28
C ALA A 64 -4.29 -4.52 -8.37
N ARG A 65 -5.32 -3.69 -8.10
CA ARG A 65 -6.34 -3.34 -9.11
C ARG A 65 -5.74 -2.60 -10.30
N GLU A 66 -4.86 -1.63 -10.04
CA GLU A 66 -4.18 -0.87 -11.10
C GLU A 66 -3.30 -1.78 -11.97
N ALA A 67 -2.55 -2.70 -11.34
CA ALA A 67 -1.77 -3.71 -12.05
C ALA A 67 -2.64 -4.63 -12.92
N LEU A 68 -3.79 -5.08 -12.39
CA LEU A 68 -4.74 -5.91 -13.14
C LEU A 68 -5.32 -5.17 -14.36
N GLN A 69 -5.69 -3.90 -14.20
CA GLN A 69 -6.21 -3.08 -15.31
C GLN A 69 -5.17 -2.93 -16.42
N ILE A 70 -3.91 -2.67 -16.08
CA ILE A 70 -2.81 -2.59 -17.06
C ILE A 70 -2.66 -3.93 -17.81
N ALA A 71 -2.64 -5.05 -17.08
CA ALA A 71 -2.51 -6.38 -17.68
C ALA A 71 -3.66 -6.70 -18.64
N GLN A 72 -4.89 -6.33 -18.28
CA GLN A 72 -6.07 -6.51 -19.13
C GLN A 72 -6.01 -5.63 -20.37
N SER A 73 -5.60 -4.36 -20.24
CA SER A 73 -5.46 -3.44 -21.38
C SER A 73 -4.35 -3.84 -22.35
N ALA A 74 -3.29 -4.48 -21.88
CA ALA A 74 -2.20 -4.97 -22.74
C ALA A 74 -2.55 -6.26 -23.50
N ALA A 75 -3.58 -6.99 -23.06
CA ALA A 75 -4.01 -8.26 -23.65
C ALA A 75 -5.10 -8.11 -24.73
N GLY A 76 -5.66 -6.91 -24.90
CA GLY A 76 -6.64 -6.58 -25.95
C GLY A 76 -6.00 -5.83 -27.11
#